data_AF-A0AAJ7BPE3-F1
#
_entry.id   AF-A0AAJ7BPE3-F1
#
_cell.length_a   1.000
_cell.length_b   1.000
_cell.length_c   1.000
_cell.angle_alpha   90.00
_cell.angle_beta   90.00
_cell.angle_gamma   90.00
#
_symmetry.space_group_name_H-M   'P 1'
#
loop_
_entity.id
_entity.type
_entity.pdbx_description
1 polymer ?
#
loop_
_entity_poly.entity_id
_entity_poly.type
_entity_poly.pdbx_seq_one_letter_code
_entity_poly.pdbx_strand_id
1 'polypeptide(L)'
;MNRFVIHIYGEEGERMRLAEKINAYLPITVKMNDPLPKTACLHCIERLEAHHELMEQFMFARRKLTNENKATSVASSSSTTVDATPAPNSPPC
;
A
#
# COMPACT_ATOMS: atom_id res chain seq x y z
N MET A 1 -10.09 -28.59 25.93
CA MET A 1 -10.10 -28.02 24.56
C MET A 1 -8.67 -27.68 24.19
N ASN A 2 -8.07 -28.43 23.26
CA ASN A 2 -6.72 -28.12 22.78
C ASN A 2 -6.80 -26.89 21.87
N ARG A 3 -6.17 -25.78 22.27
CA ARG A 3 -6.05 -24.61 21.41
C ARG A 3 -4.91 -24.87 20.43
N PHE A 4 -5.23 -25.08 19.16
CA PHE A 4 -4.24 -25.13 18.10
C PHE A 4 -3.63 -23.73 17.93
N VAL A 5 -2.31 -23.65 18.06
CA VAL A 5 -1.52 -22.42 17.94
C VAL A 5 -0.35 -22.66 17.00
N ILE A 6 0.01 -21.60 16.27
CA ILE A 6 1.16 -21.56 15.35
C ILE A 6 2.20 -20.61 15.93
N HIS A 7 3.47 -21.01 15.89
CA HIS A 7 4.58 -20.16 16.28
C HIS A 7 4.87 -19.16 15.16
N ILE A 8 4.87 -17.86 15.49
CA ILE A 8 5.03 -16.75 14.53
C ILE A 8 6.36 -16.84 13.77
N TYR A 9 7.42 -17.27 14.46
CA TYR A 9 8.77 -17.49 13.92
C TYR A 9 9.11 -18.99 13.79
N GLY A 10 8.12 -19.88 13.84
CA GLY A 10 8.31 -21.28 13.46
C GLY A 10 8.16 -21.46 11.95
N GLU A 11 8.45 -22.66 11.45
CA GLU A 11 8.38 -22.99 10.01
C GLU A 11 7.07 -22.55 9.35
N GLU A 12 5.94 -22.89 9.97
CA GLU A 12 4.62 -22.54 9.45
C GLU A 12 4.35 -21.02 9.50
N GLY A 13 4.79 -20.34 10.56
CA GLY A 13 4.65 -18.90 10.68
C GLY A 13 5.51 -18.12 9.69
N GLU A 14 6.70 -18.63 9.38
CA GLU A 14 7.59 -18.09 8.35
C GLU A 14 7.03 -18.32 6.95
N ARG A 15 6.51 -19.53 6.66
CA ARG A 15 5.83 -19.85 5.40
C ARG A 15 4.66 -18.91 5.11
N MET A 16 3.91 -18.54 6.14
CA MET A 16 2.78 -17.61 6.05
C MET A 16 3.18 -16.13 6.19
N ARG A 17 4.44 -15.84 6.50
CA ARG A 17 4.98 -14.50 6.79
C ARG A 17 4.21 -13.76 7.88
N LEU A 18 3.85 -14.47 8.96
CA LEU A 18 3.02 -13.92 10.03
C LEU A 18 3.63 -12.68 10.69
N ALA A 19 4.94 -12.68 10.94
CA ALA A 19 5.63 -11.54 11.55
C ALA A 19 5.50 -10.26 10.71
N GLU A 20 5.67 -10.38 9.38
CA GLU A 20 5.54 -9.25 8.45
C GLU A 20 4.12 -8.71 8.44
N LYS A 21 3.12 -9.61 8.28
CA LYS A 21 1.71 -9.23 8.23
C LYS A 21 1.23 -8.60 9.54
N ILE A 22 1.63 -9.15 10.70
CA ILE A 22 1.29 -8.59 12.01
C ILE A 22 1.84 -7.17 12.12
N ASN A 23 3.12 -6.97 11.81
CA ASN A 23 3.76 -5.66 11.92
C ASN A 23 3.24 -4.64 10.89
N ALA A 24 2.71 -5.11 9.76
CA ALA A 24 2.15 -4.25 8.72
C ALA A 24 0.71 -3.79 9.03
N TYR A 25 -0.10 -4.66 9.65
CA TYR A 25 -1.55 -4.43 9.76
C TYR A 25 -2.06 -4.20 11.17
N LEU A 26 -1.36 -4.68 12.20
CA LEU A 26 -1.77 -4.52 13.58
C LEU A 26 -0.95 -3.43 14.27
N PRO A 27 -1.52 -2.70 15.25
CA PRO A 27 -0.82 -1.67 15.99
C PRO A 27 0.10 -2.25 17.08
N ILE A 28 0.82 -3.33 16.75
CA ILE A 28 1.79 -3.99 17.63
C ILE A 28 3.05 -4.31 16.84
N THR A 29 4.16 -4.53 17.55
CA THR A 29 5.40 -4.96 16.92
C THR A 29 5.87 -6.29 17.51
N VAL A 30 5.88 -7.33 16.69
CA VAL A 30 6.46 -8.62 17.04
C VAL A 30 7.91 -8.68 16.56
N LYS A 31 8.79 -9.20 17.43
CA LYS A 31 10.22 -9.40 17.16
C LYS A 31 10.61 -10.83 17.48
N MET A 32 11.67 -11.33 16.83
CA MET A 32 12.17 -12.68 17.08
C MET A 32 12.66 -12.85 18.53
N ASN A 33 13.14 -11.78 19.18
CA ASN A 33 13.60 -11.78 20.57
C ASN A 33 12.55 -11.26 21.57
N ASP A 34 11.25 -11.37 21.24
CA ASP A 34 10.17 -10.91 22.14
C ASP A 34 10.14 -11.72 23.45
N PRO A 35 10.06 -11.07 24.63
CA PRO A 35 9.90 -11.75 25.91
C PRO A 35 8.52 -12.45 26.07
N LEU A 36 7.53 -12.12 25.25
CA LEU A 36 6.20 -12.72 25.27
C LEU A 36 6.11 -13.96 24.35
N PRO A 37 5.16 -14.89 24.61
CA PRO A 37 4.99 -16.08 23.79
C PRO A 37 4.60 -15.73 22.34
N LYS A 38 5.48 -16.11 21.40
CA LYS A 38 5.39 -15.87 19.96
C LYS A 38 4.44 -16.84 19.26
N THR A 39 3.21 -16.95 19.74
CA THR A 39 2.19 -17.85 19.17
C THR A 39 0.91 -17.11 18.82
N ALA A 40 0.26 -17.55 17.75
CA ALA A 40 -1.06 -17.07 17.34
C ALA A 40 -2.00 -18.26 17.18
N CYS A 41 -3.26 -18.11 17.59
CA CYS A 41 -4.27 -19.14 17.32
C CYS A 41 -4.76 -19.06 15.87
N LEU A 42 -5.34 -20.16 15.38
CA LEU A 42 -5.85 -20.25 14.01
C LEU A 42 -6.83 -19.12 13.67
N HIS A 43 -7.78 -18.83 14.56
CA HIS A 43 -8.78 -17.78 14.31
C HIS A 43 -8.15 -16.39 14.14
N CYS A 44 -7.09 -16.07 14.88
CA CYS A 44 -6.38 -14.81 14.69
C CYS A 44 -5.65 -14.76 13.35
N ILE A 45 -5.08 -15.89 12.92
CA ILE A 45 -4.37 -16.00 11.64
C ILE A 45 -5.34 -15.87 10.48
N GLU A 46 -6.48 -16.55 10.51
CA GLU A 46 -7.53 -16.43 9.48
C GLU A 46 -7.97 -14.97 9.29
N ARG A 47 -8.16 -14.24 10.39
CA ARG A 47 -8.52 -12.81 10.33
C ARG A 47 -7.41 -11.94 9.77
N LEU A 48 -6.15 -12.25 10.10
CA LEU A 48 -4.99 -11.54 9.57
C LEU A 48 -4.84 -11.76 8.05
N GLU A 49 -5.05 -12.98 7.58
CA GLU A 49 -5.02 -13.32 6.16
C GLU A 49 -6.15 -12.64 5.39
N ALA A 50 -7.38 -12.67 5.90
CA ALA A 50 -8.50 -11.97 5.26
C ALA A 50 -8.26 -10.45 5.16
N HIS A 51 -7.65 -9.85 6.19
CA HIS A 51 -7.27 -8.45 6.14
C HIS A 51 -6.16 -8.18 5.11
N HIS A 52 -5.16 -9.06 5.03
CA HIS A 52 -4.10 -8.96 4.02
C HIS A 52 -4.66 -9.01 2.60
N GLU A 53 -5.52 -9.98 2.30
CA GLU A 53 -6.17 -10.12 0.99
C GLU A 53 -6.94 -8.84 0.62
N LEU A 54 -7.73 -8.31 1.55
CA LEU A 54 -8.47 -7.06 1.32
C LEU A 54 -7.52 -5.89 0.99
N MET A 55 -6.40 -5.76 1.72
CA MET A 55 -5.41 -4.73 1.46
C MET A 55 -4.73 -4.88 0.09
N GLU A 56 -4.48 -6.11 -0.36
CA GLU A 56 -3.97 -6.36 -1.72
C GLU A 56 -4.98 -5.92 -2.79
N GLN A 57 -6.27 -6.19 -2.58
CA GLN A 57 -7.32 -5.73 -3.49
C GLN A 57 -7.37 -4.19 -3.56
N PHE A 58 -7.28 -3.50 -2.42
CA PHE A 58 -7.20 -2.04 -2.41
C PHE A 58 -5.96 -1.53 -3.13
N MET A 59 -4.79 -2.14 -2.91
CA MET A 59 -3.57 -1.77 -3.62
C MET A 59 -3.67 -1.99 -5.12
N PHE A 60 -4.28 -3.10 -5.55
CA PHE A 60 -4.51 -3.40 -6.96
C PHE A 60 -5.47 -2.38 -7.60
N ALA A 61 -6.62 -2.13 -6.97
CA ALA A 61 -7.60 -1.16 -7.43
C ALA A 61 -7.00 0.25 -7.54
N ARG A 62 -6.24 0.69 -6.52
CA ARG A 62 -5.55 1.99 -6.54
C ARG A 62 -4.53 2.09 -7.68
N ARG A 63 -3.75 1.03 -7.93
CA ARG A 63 -2.79 0.98 -9.05
C ARG A 63 -3.51 1.10 -10.39
N LYS A 64 -4.62 0.37 -10.57
CA LYS A 64 -5.42 0.43 -11.80
C LYS A 64 -5.94 1.84 -12.07
N LEU A 65 -6.59 2.46 -11.07
CA LEU A 65 -7.12 3.82 -11.19
C LEU A 65 -6.01 4.86 -11.45
N THR A 66 -4.85 4.72 -10.81
CA THR A 66 -3.72 5.64 -11.02
C THR A 66 -3.14 5.53 -12.44
N ASN A 67 -3.08 4.31 -12.99
CA ASN A 67 -2.56 4.08 -14.34
C ASN A 67 -3.52 4.60 -15.42
N GLU A 68 -4.83 4.44 -15.22
CA GLU A 68 -5.86 5.01 -16.11
C GLU A 68 -5.78 6.54 -16.14
N ASN A 69 -5.63 7.19 -14.98
CA ASN A 69 -5.45 8.65 -14.91
C ASN A 69 -4.18 9.14 -15.64
N LYS A 70 -3.10 8.35 -15.61
CA LYS A 70 -1.86 8.68 -16.35
C LYS A 70 -2.07 8.59 -17.86
N ALA A 71 -2.81 7.58 -18.34
CA ALA A 71 -3.14 7.40 -19.76
C ALA A 71 -4.06 8.50 -20.30
N THR A 72 -4.93 9.07 -19.46
CA THR A 72 -5.78 10.21 -19.88
C THR A 72 -5.02 11.54 -19.94
N SER A 73 -3.96 11.73 -19.13
CA SER A 73 -3.18 12.99 -19.14
C SER A 73 -2.37 13.24 -20.41
N VAL A 74 -2.00 12.19 -21.16
CA VAL A 74 -1.26 12.31 -22.43
C VAL A 74 -2.14 12.67 -23.63
N ALA A 75 -3.47 12.58 -23.50
CA ALA A 75 -4.42 12.98 -24.56
C ALA A 75 -4.87 14.44 -24.47
N SER A 76 -4.56 15.15 -23.37
CA SER A 76 -4.89 16.56 -23.16
C SER A 76 -3.63 17.42 -23.24
N SER A 77 -2.95 17.38 -24.38
CA SER A 77 -1.93 18.36 -24.77
C SER A 77 -2.14 18.69 -26.24
N SER A 78 -3.36 19.17 -26.55
CA SER A 78 -3.67 19.81 -27.82
C SER A 78 -3.77 21.32 -27.58
N SER A 79 -2.82 22.00 -28.20
CA SER A 79 -2.51 23.43 -28.30
C SER A 79 -3.69 24.41 -28.31
N THR A 80 -3.50 25.55 -27.64
CA THR A 80 -3.98 26.85 -28.16
C THR A 80 -2.87 27.88 -27.95
N THR A 81 -2.08 28.11 -29.00
CA THR A 81 -1.25 29.29 -29.15
C THR A 81 -2.18 30.48 -29.40
N VAL A 82 -2.32 31.38 -28.43
CA VAL A 82 -2.83 32.73 -28.70
C VAL A 82 -1.64 33.68 -28.72
N ASP A 83 -1.34 34.10 -29.94
CA ASP A 83 -0.38 35.12 -30.34
C ASP A 83 -0.58 36.40 -29.53
N ALA A 84 0.43 36.79 -28.74
CA ALA A 84 0.50 38.10 -28.10
C ALA A 84 1.46 38.96 -28.93
N THR A 85 0.86 39.80 -29.78
CA THR A 85 1.56 40.80 -30.60
C THR A 85 2.40 41.74 -29.73
N PRO A 86 3.68 42.02 -30.07
CA PRO A 86 4.52 42.94 -29.31
C PRO A 86 4.20 44.40 -29.65
N ALA A 87 3.82 45.19 -28.65
CA ALA A 87 3.60 46.63 -28.78
C ALA A 87 4.96 47.38 -28.92
N PRO A 88 5.07 48.39 -29.80
CA PRO A 88 6.31 49.11 -30.01
C PRO A 88 6.47 50.30 -29.04
N ASN A 89 7.68 50.37 -28.51
CA ASN A 89 8.43 51.47 -27.90
C ASN A 89 7.86 52.90 -28.06
N SER A 90 7.87 53.67 -26.97
CA SER A 90 7.79 55.14 -26.96
C SER A 90 8.50 55.74 -25.72
N PRO A 91 8.97 57.01 -25.78
CA PRO A 91 10.29 57.46 -25.26
C PRO A 91 10.21 58.28 -23.94
N PRO A 92 11.34 58.82 -23.39
CA PRO A 92 11.42 59.27 -22.00
C PRO A 92 11.01 60.74 -21.81
N CYS A 93 10.52 61.05 -20.61
CA CYS A 93 10.53 62.37 -19.97
C CYS A 93 11.00 62.21 -18.53
#